data_AF-A0AAP9GCJ1-F1
#
_entry.id   AF-A0AAP9GCJ1-F1
#
_cell.length_a   1.000
_cell.length_b   1.000
_cell.length_c   1.000
_cell.angle_alpha   90.00
_cell.angle_beta   90.00
_cell.angle_gamma   90.00
#
_symmetry.space_group_name_H-M   'P 1'
#
loop_
_entity.id
_entity.type
_entity.pdbx_description
1 polymer ?
#
loop_
_entity_poly.entity_id
_entity_poly.type
_entity_poly.pdbx_seq_one_letter_code
_entity_poly.pdbx_strand_id
1 'polypeptide(L)'
;MSKSVFPENFLWGGAIAANQSEGGYREGGKGLTTVDMIPYGDNRMPIKLGLVDSVELSEEEFYPSHQAIDFYHRYKEDIALLAEMGFKTFRMSIAWSRIFPKGDELEPNQAGIDFYRSVFEECHKYGIEPLVTLCHFDVPMHLVNEYGSWRNRKMIGFFERYARTCFEAFDGLVKYWLTFNEINILLHSPFSGAGLLFQEGENRDQVKYQAAHHELVASALVTKIAHEINPENQVGCMLAGGNFYPYSCKPEDVFTAMQKDRENLFFIDVQSRGYYPSYAQKVFDEKGVKLEILEEDYETLKHTVDFISFSYYASRCASAEMNANNTSEANVVKSIRNPHLPASDWGWVIDPLGLRITMNTLYDRYQKPLFLVENGLGAKDVPDENGEVQDDYRIDYLRQHVEAMADAITDGVPLMGFTPWGCIDLVAASTGEMSKRYGFIYVDRDNLGNGTLNRTPKKSFHWYKRVIASNGTEL
;
A
#
# COMPACT_ATOMS: atom_id res chain seq x y z
N MET A 1 26.83 0.34 25.46
CA MET A 1 25.65 0.50 24.56
C MET A 1 24.83 -0.76 24.71
N SER A 2 23.52 -0.66 24.96
CA SER A 2 22.63 -1.82 24.97
C SER A 2 22.64 -2.49 23.59
N LYS A 3 22.55 -3.82 23.54
CA LYS A 3 22.43 -4.53 22.27
C LYS A 3 21.04 -4.24 21.68
N SER A 4 20.98 -3.86 20.40
CA SER A 4 19.69 -3.67 19.73
C SER A 4 18.87 -4.96 19.72
N VAL A 5 17.55 -4.83 19.90
CA VAL A 5 16.60 -5.94 19.70
C VAL A 5 16.29 -6.18 18.22
N PHE A 6 16.54 -5.17 17.37
CA PHE A 6 16.38 -5.31 15.93
C PHE A 6 17.51 -6.20 15.37
N PRO A 7 17.20 -7.12 14.43
CA PRO A 7 18.21 -7.90 13.72
C PRO A 7 19.33 -7.03 13.12
N GLU A 8 20.56 -7.56 13.04
CA GLU A 8 21.70 -6.82 12.45
C GLU A 8 21.46 -6.44 10.98
N ASN A 9 20.67 -7.24 10.27
CA ASN A 9 20.28 -7.04 8.88
C ASN A 9 18.85 -6.48 8.73
N PHE A 10 18.31 -5.83 9.77
CA PHE A 10 16.96 -5.25 9.71
C PHE A 10 16.84 -4.20 8.61
N LEU A 11 15.83 -4.34 7.76
CA LEU A 11 15.63 -3.49 6.58
C LEU A 11 14.92 -2.19 6.96
N TRP A 12 15.66 -1.24 7.55
CA TRP A 12 15.19 0.14 7.72
C TRP A 12 15.07 0.84 6.36
N GLY A 13 14.01 1.60 6.14
CA GLY A 13 13.80 2.24 4.85
C GLY A 13 12.70 3.27 4.81
N GLY A 14 11.97 3.32 3.70
CA GLY A 14 10.83 4.21 3.49
C GLY A 14 10.05 3.75 2.28
N ALA A 15 8.79 4.18 2.16
CA ALA A 15 7.88 3.72 1.13
C ALA A 15 7.22 4.87 0.38
N ILE A 16 7.11 4.73 -0.94
CA ILE A 16 6.30 5.57 -1.82
C ILE A 16 5.51 4.69 -2.80
N ALA A 17 4.60 5.28 -3.56
CA ALA A 17 3.95 4.65 -4.70
C ALA A 17 4.15 5.50 -5.97
N ALA A 18 4.27 4.85 -7.12
CA ALA A 18 4.54 5.49 -8.40
C ALA A 18 3.56 6.63 -8.71
N ASN A 19 2.25 6.34 -8.66
CA ASN A 19 1.20 7.31 -8.97
C ASN A 19 1.11 8.50 -8.00
N GLN A 20 1.72 8.39 -6.82
CA GLN A 20 1.72 9.46 -5.80
C GLN A 20 2.99 10.32 -5.84
N SER A 21 4.02 9.88 -6.56
CA SER A 21 5.35 10.47 -6.50
C SER A 21 5.97 10.78 -7.87
N GLU A 22 5.85 9.89 -8.85
CA GLU A 22 6.57 9.98 -10.12
C GLU A 22 6.23 11.22 -10.94
N GLY A 23 4.94 11.46 -11.21
CA GLY A 23 4.54 12.42 -12.22
C GLY A 23 4.87 11.91 -13.63
N GLY A 24 5.17 12.82 -14.57
CA GLY A 24 5.52 12.46 -15.95
C GLY A 24 4.49 11.53 -16.58
N TYR A 25 3.19 11.81 -16.36
CA TYR A 25 2.10 10.83 -16.51
C TYR A 25 1.87 10.31 -17.94
N ARG A 26 2.39 11.02 -18.95
CA ARG A 26 2.41 10.63 -20.38
C ARG A 26 3.82 10.50 -20.96
N GLU A 27 4.85 10.67 -20.13
CA GLU A 27 6.24 10.65 -20.58
C GLU A 27 6.76 9.22 -20.70
N GLY A 28 7.72 9.02 -21.59
CA GLY A 28 8.29 7.70 -21.85
C GLY A 28 7.28 6.69 -22.41
N GLY A 29 6.18 7.17 -23.01
CA GLY A 29 5.12 6.30 -23.55
C GLY A 29 4.14 5.75 -22.50
N LYS A 30 4.16 6.26 -21.26
CA LYS A 30 3.23 5.85 -20.19
C LYS A 30 1.77 6.03 -20.62
N GLY A 31 0.96 4.99 -20.40
CA GLY A 31 -0.50 5.05 -20.54
C GLY A 31 -1.21 5.63 -19.31
N LEU A 32 -2.49 5.98 -19.46
CA LEU A 32 -3.31 6.41 -18.32
C LEU A 32 -3.64 5.23 -17.41
N THR A 33 -3.68 5.48 -16.10
CA THR A 33 -4.10 4.53 -15.06
C THR A 33 -5.36 5.04 -14.36
N THR A 34 -6.00 4.18 -13.58
CA THR A 34 -7.10 4.53 -12.67
C THR A 34 -6.81 5.79 -11.84
N VAL A 35 -5.59 5.96 -11.30
CA VAL A 35 -5.23 7.14 -10.48
C VAL A 35 -5.02 8.40 -11.30
N ASP A 36 -4.61 8.29 -12.57
CA ASP A 36 -4.52 9.44 -13.47
C ASP A 36 -5.91 10.04 -13.77
N MET A 37 -6.98 9.29 -13.51
CA MET A 37 -8.36 9.71 -13.74
C MET A 37 -9.07 10.21 -12.48
N ILE A 38 -8.38 10.25 -11.33
CA ILE A 38 -8.98 10.69 -10.07
C ILE A 38 -8.57 12.15 -9.80
N PRO A 39 -9.49 13.12 -9.94
CA PRO A 39 -9.19 14.53 -9.72
C PRO A 39 -9.02 14.86 -8.23
N TYR A 40 -8.57 16.08 -7.97
CA TYR A 40 -8.72 16.75 -6.68
C TYR A 40 -10.13 17.39 -6.60
N GLY A 41 -10.71 17.44 -5.40
CA GLY A 41 -12.03 18.04 -5.15
C GLY A 41 -13.18 17.04 -5.14
N ASP A 42 -14.40 17.54 -5.37
CA ASP A 42 -15.64 16.83 -5.06
C ASP A 42 -15.85 15.54 -5.87
N ASN A 43 -15.35 15.51 -7.11
CA ASN A 43 -15.47 14.33 -7.99
C ASN A 43 -14.55 13.17 -7.58
N ARG A 44 -13.58 13.41 -6.68
CA ARG A 44 -12.63 12.40 -6.22
C ARG A 44 -13.32 11.17 -5.65
N MET A 45 -14.21 11.36 -4.68
CA MET A 45 -14.78 10.23 -3.93
C MET A 45 -15.74 9.38 -4.78
N PRO A 46 -16.69 9.96 -5.54
CA PRO A 46 -17.53 9.20 -6.47
C PRO A 46 -16.71 8.34 -7.44
N ILE A 47 -15.65 8.89 -8.04
CA ILE A 47 -14.77 8.16 -8.96
C ILE A 47 -14.03 7.05 -8.23
N LYS A 48 -13.37 7.32 -7.09
CA LYS A 48 -12.65 6.32 -6.28
C LYS A 48 -13.51 5.13 -5.84
N LEU A 49 -14.81 5.37 -5.64
CA LEU A 49 -15.79 4.37 -5.25
C LEU A 49 -16.45 3.64 -6.43
N GLY A 50 -16.14 4.03 -7.67
CA GLY A 50 -16.72 3.46 -8.88
C GLY A 50 -18.21 3.80 -9.05
N LEU A 51 -18.65 4.94 -8.53
CA LEU A 51 -20.04 5.39 -8.51
C LEU A 51 -20.39 6.31 -9.68
N VAL A 52 -19.65 6.19 -10.77
CA VAL A 52 -19.82 6.94 -12.01
C VAL A 52 -19.90 5.94 -13.18
N ASP A 53 -20.63 6.29 -14.23
CA ASP A 53 -20.86 5.39 -15.38
C ASP A 53 -19.60 5.25 -16.25
N SER A 54 -18.84 6.34 -16.38
CA SER A 54 -17.57 6.39 -17.10
C SER A 54 -16.63 7.42 -16.45
N VAL A 55 -15.35 7.35 -16.79
CA VAL A 55 -14.35 8.32 -16.34
C VAL A 55 -13.52 8.79 -17.53
N GLU A 56 -13.51 10.10 -17.75
CA GLU A 56 -12.73 10.77 -18.79
C GLU A 56 -11.94 11.92 -18.17
N LEU A 57 -10.83 12.29 -18.81
CA LEU A 57 -10.08 13.46 -18.38
C LEU A 57 -10.84 14.73 -18.77
N SER A 58 -10.90 15.69 -17.85
CA SER A 58 -11.46 17.01 -18.06
C SER A 58 -10.37 18.08 -17.97
N GLU A 59 -10.39 19.04 -18.88
CA GLU A 59 -9.49 20.20 -18.82
C GLU A 59 -9.83 21.16 -17.67
N GLU A 60 -11.04 21.04 -17.09
CA GLU A 60 -11.51 21.86 -15.97
C GLU A 60 -11.07 21.31 -14.60
N GLU A 61 -10.54 20.08 -14.57
CA GLU A 61 -10.14 19.40 -13.35
C GLU A 61 -8.62 19.39 -13.15
N PHE A 62 -8.21 19.38 -11.89
CA PHE A 62 -6.81 19.18 -11.51
C PHE A 62 -6.59 17.73 -11.07
N TYR A 63 -5.58 17.08 -11.64
CA TYR A 63 -5.21 15.69 -11.32
C TYR A 63 -3.85 15.66 -10.61
N PRO A 64 -3.83 15.48 -9.27
CA PRO A 64 -2.59 15.56 -8.49
C PRO A 64 -1.48 14.60 -8.95
N SER A 65 -1.86 13.40 -9.43
CA SER A 65 -0.95 12.35 -9.90
C SER A 65 -0.19 12.72 -11.17
N HIS A 66 -0.69 13.67 -11.98
CA HIS A 66 -0.09 13.98 -13.29
C HIS A 66 1.34 14.52 -13.18
N GLN A 67 1.59 15.33 -12.14
CA GLN A 67 2.92 15.87 -11.82
C GLN A 67 3.46 15.31 -10.50
N ALA A 68 2.60 14.97 -9.52
CA ALA A 68 2.98 14.40 -8.23
C ALA A 68 4.11 15.16 -7.51
N ILE A 69 5.29 14.59 -7.29
CA ILE A 69 6.46 15.36 -6.80
C ILE A 69 7.59 15.39 -7.81
N ASP A 70 7.32 14.95 -9.03
CA ASP A 70 8.30 14.85 -10.11
C ASP A 70 9.47 13.91 -9.79
N PHE A 71 9.21 12.83 -9.04
CA PHE A 71 10.21 11.80 -8.77
C PHE A 71 10.73 11.16 -10.07
N TYR A 72 9.92 11.12 -11.14
CA TYR A 72 10.32 10.59 -12.45
C TYR A 72 11.59 11.27 -12.99
N HIS A 73 11.74 12.57 -12.78
CA HIS A 73 12.95 13.31 -13.19
C HIS A 73 13.98 13.48 -12.07
N ARG A 74 13.56 13.39 -10.81
CA ARG A 74 14.37 13.74 -9.63
C ARG A 74 14.81 12.57 -8.77
N TYR A 75 14.50 11.33 -9.16
CA TYR A 75 14.79 10.14 -8.36
C TYR A 75 16.25 10.04 -7.90
N LYS A 76 17.23 10.53 -8.68
CA LYS A 76 18.65 10.52 -8.26
C LYS A 76 18.91 11.43 -7.06
N GLU A 77 18.33 12.62 -7.05
CA GLU A 77 18.42 13.57 -5.94
C GLU A 77 17.69 13.01 -4.71
N ASP A 78 16.50 12.46 -4.94
CA ASP A 78 15.66 11.90 -3.88
C ASP A 78 16.33 10.67 -3.23
N ILE A 79 16.83 9.71 -4.02
CA ILE A 79 17.53 8.52 -3.52
C ILE A 79 18.83 8.90 -2.79
N ALA A 80 19.55 9.93 -3.23
CA ALA A 80 20.72 10.41 -2.50
C ALA A 80 20.36 10.92 -1.09
N LEU A 81 19.22 11.59 -0.91
CA LEU A 81 18.71 11.98 0.41
C LEU A 81 18.31 10.76 1.26
N LEU A 82 17.71 9.73 0.64
CA LEU A 82 17.40 8.47 1.34
C LEU A 82 18.67 7.76 1.81
N ALA A 83 19.71 7.74 0.96
CA ALA A 83 21.02 7.22 1.29
C ALA A 83 21.69 8.01 2.42
N GLU A 84 21.53 9.34 2.45
CA GLU A 84 22.04 10.18 3.52
C GLU A 84 21.42 9.84 4.89
N MET A 85 20.15 9.44 4.93
CA MET A 85 19.51 8.89 6.15
C MET A 85 20.03 7.49 6.51
N GLY A 86 20.68 6.79 5.59
CA GLY A 86 21.26 5.48 5.81
C GLY A 86 20.34 4.31 5.48
N PHE A 87 19.31 4.53 4.65
CA PHE A 87 18.33 3.51 4.25
C PHE A 87 19.01 2.20 3.83
N LYS A 88 18.39 1.08 4.21
CA LYS A 88 18.77 -0.28 3.82
C LYS A 88 17.83 -0.84 2.76
N THR A 89 16.59 -0.37 2.73
CA THR A 89 15.62 -0.70 1.71
C THR A 89 14.83 0.53 1.28
N PHE A 90 14.29 0.50 0.07
CA PHE A 90 13.37 1.52 -0.40
C PHE A 90 12.21 0.87 -1.12
N ARG A 91 11.01 1.05 -0.57
CA ARG A 91 9.78 0.53 -1.14
C ARG A 91 9.21 1.49 -2.17
N MET A 92 8.94 0.97 -3.37
CA MET A 92 8.22 1.69 -4.41
C MET A 92 7.31 0.74 -5.18
N SER A 93 6.51 1.27 -6.11
CA SER A 93 5.78 0.46 -7.08
C SER A 93 6.31 0.72 -8.49
N ILE A 94 6.17 -0.28 -9.35
CA ILE A 94 6.30 -0.08 -10.80
C ILE A 94 4.91 0.34 -11.29
N ALA A 95 4.85 1.41 -12.07
CA ALA A 95 3.63 1.81 -12.75
C ALA A 95 3.34 0.83 -13.89
N TRP A 96 2.27 0.04 -13.77
CA TRP A 96 1.90 -0.96 -14.79
C TRP A 96 1.84 -0.33 -16.18
N SER A 97 1.23 0.84 -16.31
CA SER A 97 1.10 1.56 -17.58
C SER A 97 2.40 2.16 -18.14
N ARG A 98 3.52 2.10 -17.41
CA ARG A 98 4.85 2.38 -17.99
C ARG A 98 5.42 1.18 -18.72
N ILE A 99 5.12 -0.05 -18.26
CA ILE A 99 5.59 -1.28 -18.87
C ILE A 99 4.62 -1.76 -19.97
N PHE A 100 3.31 -1.71 -19.71
CA PHE A 100 2.26 -2.02 -20.69
C PHE A 100 1.23 -0.88 -20.71
N PRO A 101 1.41 0.13 -21.58
CA PRO A 101 0.58 1.35 -21.60
C PRO A 101 -0.93 1.09 -21.69
N LYS A 102 -1.34 0.10 -22.48
CA LYS A 102 -2.74 -0.35 -22.56
C LYS A 102 -3.00 -1.56 -21.70
N GLY A 103 -1.98 -2.34 -21.37
CA GLY A 103 -2.06 -3.52 -20.51
C GLY A 103 -2.27 -4.83 -21.28
N ASP A 104 -2.71 -4.76 -22.54
CA ASP A 104 -2.96 -5.92 -23.40
C ASP A 104 -1.96 -6.07 -24.55
N GLU A 105 -0.95 -5.20 -24.64
CA GLU A 105 0.15 -5.37 -25.58
C GLU A 105 0.90 -6.69 -25.33
N LEU A 106 1.49 -7.23 -26.40
CA LEU A 106 2.31 -8.44 -26.32
C LEU A 106 3.76 -8.15 -25.96
N GLU A 107 4.26 -6.99 -26.36
CA GLU A 107 5.62 -6.53 -26.09
C GLU A 107 5.59 -5.36 -25.09
N PRO A 108 6.52 -5.32 -24.12
CA PRO A 108 6.59 -4.24 -23.17
C PRO A 108 7.16 -2.96 -23.78
N ASN A 109 6.85 -1.83 -23.16
CA ASN A 109 7.45 -0.54 -23.45
C ASN A 109 8.86 -0.45 -22.85
N GLN A 110 9.88 -0.51 -23.71
CA GLN A 110 11.28 -0.49 -23.30
C GLN A 110 11.67 0.77 -22.51
N ALA A 111 11.10 1.94 -22.82
CA ALA A 111 11.40 3.17 -22.08
C ALA A 111 10.97 3.09 -20.60
N GLY A 112 9.87 2.38 -20.30
CA GLY A 112 9.46 2.11 -18.93
C GLY A 112 10.42 1.17 -18.20
N ILE A 113 10.90 0.12 -18.88
CA ILE A 113 11.91 -0.80 -18.35
C ILE A 113 13.21 -0.06 -18.03
N ASP A 114 13.69 0.77 -18.96
CA ASP A 114 14.93 1.53 -18.81
C ASP A 114 14.85 2.52 -17.65
N PHE A 115 13.70 3.18 -17.46
CA PHE A 115 13.46 4.05 -16.31
C PHE A 115 13.62 3.31 -14.98
N TYR A 116 12.88 2.21 -14.76
CA TYR A 116 12.95 1.48 -13.50
C TYR A 116 14.30 0.80 -13.27
N ARG A 117 14.95 0.29 -14.33
CA ARG A 117 16.32 -0.21 -14.23
C ARG A 117 17.24 0.89 -13.68
N SER A 118 17.15 2.10 -14.22
CA SER A 118 17.99 3.22 -13.76
C SER A 118 17.68 3.63 -12.31
N VAL A 119 16.42 3.57 -11.89
CA VAL A 119 16.01 3.81 -10.49
C VAL A 119 16.60 2.76 -9.55
N PHE A 120 16.51 1.47 -9.90
CA PHE A 120 17.03 0.37 -9.08
C PHE A 120 18.56 0.37 -9.04
N GLU A 121 19.23 0.65 -10.16
CA GLU A 121 20.69 0.81 -10.19
C GLU A 121 21.16 1.99 -9.32
N GLU A 122 20.41 3.10 -9.29
CA GLU A 122 20.72 4.21 -8.40
C GLU A 122 20.50 3.82 -6.92
N CYS A 123 19.50 3.00 -6.58
CA CYS A 123 19.36 2.44 -5.22
C CYS A 123 20.58 1.58 -4.85
N HIS A 124 20.97 0.65 -5.72
CA HIS A 124 22.11 -0.25 -5.51
C HIS A 124 23.44 0.48 -5.38
N LYS A 125 23.63 1.59 -6.12
CA LYS A 125 24.80 2.47 -5.98
C LYS A 125 25.00 2.96 -4.55
N TYR A 126 23.93 3.12 -3.77
CA TYR A 126 23.99 3.50 -2.36
C TYR A 126 23.79 2.33 -1.38
N GLY A 127 23.72 1.09 -1.86
CA GLY A 127 23.48 -0.09 -1.04
C GLY A 127 22.07 -0.17 -0.47
N ILE A 128 21.09 0.38 -1.18
CA ILE A 128 19.66 0.34 -0.82
C ILE A 128 18.99 -0.77 -1.62
N GLU A 129 18.41 -1.74 -0.93
CA GLU A 129 17.69 -2.85 -1.54
C GLU A 129 16.27 -2.43 -1.97
N PRO A 130 15.91 -2.53 -3.26
CA PRO A 130 14.54 -2.23 -3.69
C PRO A 130 13.54 -3.22 -3.13
N LEU A 131 12.40 -2.71 -2.64
CA LEU A 131 11.20 -3.51 -2.37
C LEU A 131 10.08 -3.04 -3.30
N VAL A 132 9.63 -3.90 -4.21
CA VAL A 132 8.82 -3.47 -5.35
C VAL A 132 7.41 -4.02 -5.27
N THR A 133 6.41 -3.13 -5.32
CA THR A 133 5.01 -3.50 -5.46
C THR A 133 4.61 -3.51 -6.93
N LEU A 134 4.08 -4.62 -7.44
CA LEU A 134 3.69 -4.78 -8.84
C LEU A 134 2.45 -3.97 -9.21
N CYS A 135 1.39 -4.06 -8.39
CA CYS A 135 0.16 -3.28 -8.56
C CYS A 135 -0.13 -2.48 -7.30
N HIS A 136 -0.07 -1.15 -7.41
CA HIS A 136 -0.36 -0.22 -6.33
C HIS A 136 -1.43 0.78 -6.78
N PHE A 137 -2.66 0.29 -6.88
CA PHE A 137 -3.85 1.05 -7.28
C PHE A 137 -3.82 1.59 -8.73
N ASP A 138 -2.98 1.03 -9.61
CA ASP A 138 -2.55 1.65 -10.86
C ASP A 138 -2.88 0.84 -12.13
N VAL A 139 -4.13 0.38 -12.25
CA VAL A 139 -4.57 -0.40 -13.42
C VAL A 139 -4.60 0.48 -14.68
N PRO A 140 -4.04 0.04 -15.84
CA PRO A 140 -4.15 0.76 -17.10
C PRO A 140 -5.63 1.00 -17.51
N MET A 141 -5.97 2.24 -17.89
CA MET A 141 -7.34 2.63 -18.21
C MET A 141 -7.93 1.92 -19.43
N HIS A 142 -7.08 1.49 -20.37
CA HIS A 142 -7.55 0.66 -21.48
C HIS A 142 -8.11 -0.68 -20.98
N LEU A 143 -7.50 -1.31 -19.96
CA LEU A 143 -8.04 -2.53 -19.36
C LEU A 143 -9.38 -2.30 -18.66
N VAL A 144 -9.55 -1.12 -18.06
CA VAL A 144 -10.83 -0.71 -17.47
C VAL A 144 -11.90 -0.58 -18.55
N ASN A 145 -11.62 0.15 -19.61
CA ASN A 145 -12.60 0.48 -20.64
C ASN A 145 -12.97 -0.72 -21.54
N GLU A 146 -11.98 -1.50 -21.98
CA GLU A 146 -12.22 -2.58 -22.94
C GLU A 146 -12.67 -3.89 -22.28
N TYR A 147 -12.22 -4.15 -21.05
CA TYR A 147 -12.43 -5.43 -20.38
C TYR A 147 -13.26 -5.33 -19.11
N GLY A 148 -13.53 -4.12 -18.59
CA GLY A 148 -14.17 -3.92 -17.29
C GLY A 148 -13.22 -4.17 -16.11
N SER A 149 -11.90 -4.16 -16.35
CA SER A 149 -10.87 -4.44 -15.35
C SER A 149 -11.03 -5.83 -14.69
N TRP A 150 -10.67 -5.96 -13.42
CA TRP A 150 -10.57 -7.22 -12.66
C TRP A 150 -11.85 -8.05 -12.57
N ARG A 151 -13.03 -7.52 -12.92
CA ARG A 151 -14.21 -8.38 -13.08
C ARG A 151 -14.05 -9.40 -14.22
N ASN A 152 -13.10 -9.17 -15.13
CA ASN A 152 -12.83 -10.02 -16.27
C ASN A 152 -11.62 -10.93 -16.03
N ARG A 153 -11.82 -12.23 -16.19
CA ARG A 153 -10.77 -13.25 -15.97
C ARG A 153 -9.52 -13.03 -16.81
N LYS A 154 -9.62 -12.39 -17.99
CA LYS A 154 -8.46 -12.07 -18.84
C LYS A 154 -7.39 -11.22 -18.13
N MET A 155 -7.77 -10.46 -17.10
CA MET A 155 -6.84 -9.69 -16.29
C MET A 155 -5.73 -10.53 -15.66
N ILE A 156 -6.01 -11.81 -15.34
CA ILE A 156 -4.99 -12.73 -14.80
C ILE A 156 -3.84 -12.87 -15.80
N GLY A 157 -4.13 -13.09 -17.08
CA GLY A 157 -3.11 -13.25 -18.11
C GLY A 157 -2.38 -11.94 -18.47
N PHE A 158 -3.06 -10.80 -18.39
CA PHE A 158 -2.42 -9.48 -18.57
C PHE A 158 -1.45 -9.19 -17.43
N PHE A 159 -1.87 -9.43 -16.19
CA PHE A 159 -1.03 -9.24 -15.01
C PHE A 159 0.13 -10.25 -14.97
N GLU A 160 -0.10 -11.50 -15.38
CA GLU A 160 0.95 -12.50 -15.53
C GLU A 160 2.06 -12.02 -16.45
N ARG A 161 1.71 -11.55 -17.66
CA ARG A 161 2.69 -11.05 -18.64
C ARG A 161 3.48 -9.86 -18.10
N TYR A 162 2.78 -8.92 -17.46
CA TYR A 162 3.39 -7.77 -16.81
C TYR A 162 4.38 -8.18 -15.72
N ALA A 163 3.96 -9.02 -14.77
CA ALA A 163 4.79 -9.47 -13.68
C ALA A 163 6.00 -10.28 -14.16
N ARG A 164 5.79 -11.21 -15.10
CA ARG A 164 6.89 -11.96 -15.75
C ARG A 164 7.91 -11.03 -16.37
N THR A 165 7.47 -10.02 -17.11
CA THR A 165 8.36 -9.01 -17.70
C THR A 165 9.17 -8.29 -16.63
N CYS A 166 8.54 -7.88 -15.52
CA CYS A 166 9.23 -7.23 -14.41
C CYS A 166 10.28 -8.16 -13.76
N PHE A 167 9.91 -9.40 -13.46
CA PHE A 167 10.82 -10.37 -12.87
C PHE A 167 12.02 -10.68 -13.78
N GLU A 168 11.81 -10.84 -15.08
CA GLU A 168 12.89 -11.08 -16.06
C GLU A 168 13.77 -9.85 -16.26
N ALA A 169 13.16 -8.66 -16.40
CA ALA A 169 13.90 -7.43 -16.65
C ALA A 169 14.72 -6.98 -15.44
N PHE A 170 14.21 -7.19 -14.22
CA PHE A 170 14.82 -6.72 -12.99
C PHE A 170 15.41 -7.85 -12.14
N ASP A 171 15.61 -9.02 -12.74
CA ASP A 171 16.32 -10.13 -12.11
C ASP A 171 17.70 -9.69 -11.60
N GLY A 172 18.02 -10.09 -10.36
CA GLY A 172 19.24 -9.67 -9.66
C GLY A 172 19.27 -8.20 -9.20
N LEU A 173 18.35 -7.33 -9.66
CA LEU A 173 18.21 -5.96 -9.17
C LEU A 173 17.13 -5.82 -8.10
N VAL A 174 16.15 -6.73 -8.03
CA VAL A 174 15.08 -6.68 -7.05
C VAL A 174 14.87 -8.07 -6.46
N LYS A 175 15.06 -8.18 -5.14
CA LYS A 175 14.80 -9.42 -4.40
C LYS A 175 13.40 -9.48 -3.80
N TYR A 176 12.90 -8.36 -3.29
CA TYR A 176 11.66 -8.30 -2.52
C TYR A 176 10.52 -7.72 -3.35
N TRP A 177 9.47 -8.52 -3.51
CA TRP A 177 8.31 -8.19 -4.34
C TRP A 177 7.02 -8.23 -3.52
N LEU A 178 6.08 -7.35 -3.85
CA LEU A 178 4.69 -7.42 -3.38
C LEU A 178 3.78 -7.49 -4.60
N THR A 179 2.76 -8.34 -4.57
CA THR A 179 1.84 -8.50 -5.71
C THR A 179 0.85 -7.34 -5.81
N PHE A 180 -0.12 -7.28 -4.90
CA PHE A 180 -1.15 -6.25 -4.83
C PHE A 180 -1.03 -5.47 -3.53
N ASN A 181 -0.96 -4.14 -3.62
CA ASN A 181 -1.07 -3.27 -2.45
C ASN A 181 -2.46 -3.34 -1.83
N GLU A 182 -2.52 -3.57 -0.52
CA GLU A 182 -3.76 -3.50 0.27
C GLU A 182 -4.97 -4.13 -0.43
N ILE A 183 -4.87 -5.39 -0.84
CA ILE A 183 -5.93 -6.06 -1.62
C ILE A 183 -7.33 -5.92 -0.96
N ASN A 184 -7.41 -5.89 0.36
CA ASN A 184 -8.65 -5.67 1.10
C ASN A 184 -9.32 -4.30 0.83
N ILE A 185 -8.57 -3.29 0.39
CA ILE A 185 -9.09 -1.97 0.04
C ILE A 185 -9.95 -2.01 -1.22
N LEU A 186 -9.83 -3.01 -2.09
CA LEU A 186 -10.74 -3.16 -3.25
C LEU A 186 -12.21 -3.22 -2.82
N LEU A 187 -12.50 -3.75 -1.61
CA LEU A 187 -13.86 -3.80 -1.08
C LEU A 187 -14.43 -2.41 -0.73
N HIS A 188 -13.54 -1.45 -0.48
CA HIS A 188 -13.87 -0.11 0.02
C HIS A 188 -13.63 1.01 -1.00
N SER A 189 -12.62 0.90 -1.86
CA SER A 189 -12.34 1.83 -2.98
C SER A 189 -12.14 1.03 -4.28
N PRO A 190 -13.21 0.44 -4.83
CA PRO A 190 -13.14 -0.54 -5.91
C PRO A 190 -12.58 0.01 -7.24
N PHE A 191 -12.76 1.30 -7.55
CA PHE A 191 -12.15 1.90 -8.74
C PHE A 191 -10.64 2.09 -8.57
N SER A 192 -10.19 2.64 -7.44
CA SER A 192 -8.75 2.79 -7.18
C SER A 192 -8.07 1.42 -7.03
N GLY A 193 -8.68 0.52 -6.26
CA GLY A 193 -8.13 -0.79 -5.94
C GLY A 193 -8.06 -1.73 -7.15
N ALA A 194 -9.10 -1.75 -7.97
CA ALA A 194 -9.30 -2.78 -8.99
C ALA A 194 -9.91 -2.25 -10.31
N GLY A 195 -10.00 -0.93 -10.52
CA GLY A 195 -10.55 -0.35 -11.75
C GLY A 195 -12.03 -0.66 -12.00
N LEU A 196 -12.82 -0.88 -10.95
CA LEU A 196 -14.23 -1.29 -11.10
C LEU A 196 -15.17 -0.08 -11.08
N LEU A 197 -15.97 0.05 -12.14
CA LEU A 197 -17.16 0.92 -12.21
C LEU A 197 -18.43 0.06 -12.13
N PHE A 198 -19.46 0.48 -11.41
CA PHE A 198 -20.67 -0.34 -11.26
C PHE A 198 -21.79 0.12 -12.18
N GLN A 199 -22.50 -0.84 -12.77
CA GLN A 199 -23.71 -0.56 -13.54
C GLN A 199 -24.93 -0.51 -12.62
N GLU A 200 -25.97 0.21 -13.06
CA GLU A 200 -27.23 0.27 -12.33
C GLU A 200 -27.82 -1.15 -12.16
N GLY A 201 -28.20 -1.50 -10.93
CA GLY A 201 -28.78 -2.81 -10.60
C GLY A 201 -27.77 -3.95 -10.38
N GLU A 202 -26.45 -3.74 -10.55
CA GLU A 202 -25.45 -4.77 -10.23
C GLU A 202 -25.38 -5.07 -8.72
N ASN A 203 -25.24 -6.37 -8.39
CA ASN A 203 -24.76 -6.73 -7.05
C ASN A 203 -23.27 -6.35 -6.95
N ARG A 204 -23.00 -5.21 -6.31
CA ARG A 204 -21.63 -4.70 -6.15
C ARG A 204 -20.71 -5.65 -5.39
N ASP A 205 -21.24 -6.40 -4.41
CA ASP A 205 -20.45 -7.37 -3.67
C ASP A 205 -20.07 -8.56 -4.57
N GLN A 206 -20.97 -9.03 -5.45
CA GLN A 206 -20.65 -10.06 -6.46
C GLN A 206 -19.46 -9.62 -7.32
N VAL A 207 -19.50 -8.40 -7.86
CA VAL A 207 -18.44 -7.87 -8.72
C VAL A 207 -17.12 -7.77 -7.96
N LYS A 208 -17.14 -7.17 -6.75
CA LYS A 208 -15.94 -7.00 -5.93
C LYS A 208 -15.28 -8.33 -5.57
N TYR A 209 -16.05 -9.32 -5.12
CA TYR A 209 -15.50 -10.61 -4.72
C TYR A 209 -15.04 -11.45 -5.91
N GLN A 210 -15.70 -11.36 -7.08
CA GLN A 210 -15.20 -11.99 -8.30
C GLN A 210 -13.89 -11.35 -8.77
N ALA A 211 -13.79 -10.02 -8.72
CA ALA A 211 -12.55 -9.31 -9.02
C ALA A 211 -11.41 -9.70 -8.06
N ALA A 212 -11.70 -9.74 -6.76
CA ALA A 212 -10.73 -10.17 -5.77
C ALA A 212 -10.31 -11.63 -5.93
N HIS A 213 -11.21 -12.52 -6.37
CA HIS A 213 -10.84 -13.89 -6.71
C HIS A 213 -9.79 -13.91 -7.84
N HIS A 214 -10.00 -13.13 -8.90
CA HIS A 214 -9.01 -13.03 -9.99
C HIS A 214 -7.68 -12.44 -9.51
N GLU A 215 -7.68 -11.42 -8.64
CA GLU A 215 -6.45 -10.88 -8.04
C GLU A 215 -5.73 -11.91 -7.17
N LEU A 216 -6.46 -12.72 -6.40
CA LEU A 216 -5.89 -13.80 -5.58
C LEU A 216 -5.23 -14.89 -6.44
N VAL A 217 -5.90 -15.32 -7.51
CA VAL A 217 -5.34 -16.29 -8.46
C VAL A 217 -4.11 -15.71 -9.17
N ALA A 218 -4.20 -14.45 -9.62
CA ALA A 218 -3.08 -13.76 -10.25
C ALA A 218 -1.89 -13.60 -9.29
N SER A 219 -2.13 -13.24 -8.03
CA SER A 219 -1.11 -13.14 -6.97
C SER A 219 -0.35 -14.46 -6.78
N ALA A 220 -1.08 -15.58 -6.67
CA ALA A 220 -0.48 -16.90 -6.53
C ALA A 220 0.28 -17.34 -7.79
N LEU A 221 -0.29 -17.07 -8.98
CA LEU A 221 0.36 -17.36 -10.26
C LEU A 221 1.69 -16.60 -10.41
N VAL A 222 1.72 -15.29 -10.12
CA VAL A 222 2.96 -14.52 -10.24
C VAL A 222 3.96 -14.85 -9.14
N THR A 223 3.50 -15.31 -7.97
CA THR A 223 4.38 -15.87 -6.92
C THR A 223 5.13 -17.08 -7.45
N LYS A 224 4.42 -18.03 -8.08
CA LYS A 224 5.04 -19.18 -8.75
C LYS A 224 6.08 -18.74 -9.79
N ILE A 225 5.72 -17.78 -10.64
CA ILE A 225 6.59 -17.31 -11.74
C ILE A 225 7.84 -16.61 -11.20
N ALA A 226 7.72 -15.82 -10.13
CA ALA A 226 8.87 -15.17 -9.50
C ALA A 226 9.93 -16.19 -9.08
N HIS A 227 9.51 -17.30 -8.46
CA HIS A 227 10.41 -18.38 -8.03
C HIS A 227 10.94 -19.22 -9.20
N GLU A 228 10.17 -19.38 -10.29
CA GLU A 228 10.63 -20.03 -11.52
C GLU A 228 11.76 -19.24 -12.21
N ILE A 229 11.64 -17.91 -12.22
CA ILE A 229 12.65 -17.01 -12.80
C ILE A 229 13.90 -16.95 -11.92
N ASN A 230 13.71 -16.73 -10.62
CA ASN A 230 14.81 -16.73 -9.66
C ASN A 230 14.33 -17.24 -8.29
N PRO A 231 14.86 -18.36 -7.79
CA PRO A 231 14.45 -18.93 -6.50
C PRO A 231 14.83 -18.05 -5.29
N GLU A 232 15.70 -17.04 -5.47
CA GLU A 232 16.04 -16.06 -4.42
C GLU A 232 14.98 -14.97 -4.26
N ASN A 233 14.06 -14.83 -5.19
CA ASN A 233 12.95 -13.89 -5.07
C ASN A 233 12.14 -14.19 -3.81
N GLN A 234 11.70 -13.13 -3.15
CA GLN A 234 10.81 -13.18 -1.99
C GLN A 234 9.56 -12.40 -2.34
N VAL A 235 8.42 -13.08 -2.41
CA VAL A 235 7.13 -12.49 -2.79
C VAL A 235 6.22 -12.40 -1.58
N GLY A 236 5.79 -11.20 -1.21
CA GLY A 236 4.89 -10.94 -0.10
C GLY A 236 3.48 -10.55 -0.55
N CYS A 237 2.49 -10.83 0.29
CA CYS A 237 1.19 -10.16 0.20
C CYS A 237 1.26 -8.78 0.88
N MET A 238 0.27 -7.91 0.65
CA MET A 238 0.16 -6.62 1.35
C MET A 238 -1.25 -6.42 1.91
N LEU A 239 -1.33 -6.24 3.23
CA LEU A 239 -2.57 -6.03 3.99
C LEU A 239 -2.71 -4.58 4.45
N ALA A 240 -3.90 -3.97 4.30
CA ALA A 240 -4.25 -2.81 5.11
C ALA A 240 -4.57 -3.24 6.55
N GLY A 241 -3.59 -3.12 7.45
CA GLY A 241 -3.61 -3.73 8.79
C GLY A 241 -4.47 -2.98 9.80
N GLY A 242 -4.30 -3.35 11.08
CA GLY A 242 -5.02 -2.82 12.24
C GLY A 242 -6.21 -3.68 12.67
N ASN A 243 -6.07 -4.35 13.81
CA ASN A 243 -7.15 -5.16 14.39
C ASN A 243 -8.39 -4.34 14.77
N PHE A 244 -9.54 -5.01 14.74
CA PHE A 244 -10.76 -4.55 15.38
C PHE A 244 -10.80 -4.99 16.84
N TYR A 245 -10.75 -4.04 17.76
CA TYR A 245 -11.06 -4.27 19.16
C TYR A 245 -12.57 -4.37 19.36
N PRO A 246 -13.04 -5.23 20.29
CA PRO A 246 -14.41 -5.15 20.73
C PRO A 246 -14.60 -3.89 21.60
N TYR A 247 -15.68 -3.14 21.33
CA TYR A 247 -15.99 -1.91 22.07
C TYR A 247 -16.21 -2.16 23.56
N SER A 248 -16.73 -3.33 23.91
CA SER A 248 -16.92 -3.76 25.29
C SER A 248 -16.72 -5.27 25.45
N CYS A 249 -16.80 -5.77 26.68
CA CYS A 249 -16.78 -7.21 26.96
C CYS A 249 -18.11 -7.92 26.68
N LYS A 250 -19.12 -7.22 26.11
CA LYS A 250 -20.34 -7.87 25.61
C LYS A 250 -19.95 -8.96 24.60
N PRO A 251 -20.43 -10.21 24.75
CA PRO A 251 -20.10 -11.29 23.81
C PRO A 251 -20.40 -10.96 22.35
N GLU A 252 -21.44 -10.17 22.09
CA GLU A 252 -21.83 -9.72 20.76
C GLU A 252 -20.80 -8.75 20.15
N ASP A 253 -20.21 -7.86 20.95
CA ASP A 253 -19.13 -6.96 20.51
C ASP A 253 -17.84 -7.77 20.21
N VAL A 254 -17.51 -8.74 21.07
CA VAL A 254 -16.38 -9.67 20.88
C VAL A 254 -16.52 -10.45 19.59
N PHE A 255 -17.71 -11.02 19.34
CA PHE A 255 -17.98 -11.77 18.12
C PHE A 255 -17.96 -10.86 16.88
N THR A 256 -18.53 -9.65 16.97
CA THR A 256 -18.52 -8.68 15.87
C THR A 256 -17.10 -8.27 15.49
N ALA A 257 -16.25 -7.98 16.48
CA ALA A 257 -14.83 -7.68 16.26
C ALA A 257 -14.10 -8.84 15.55
N MET A 258 -14.32 -10.08 16.01
CA MET A 258 -13.77 -11.27 15.36
C MET A 258 -14.25 -11.43 13.91
N GLN A 259 -15.52 -11.16 13.62
CA GLN A 259 -16.05 -11.20 12.25
C GLN A 259 -15.43 -10.13 11.36
N LYS A 260 -15.26 -8.91 11.87
CA LYS A 260 -14.60 -7.82 11.15
C LYS A 260 -13.13 -8.12 10.87
N ASP A 261 -12.41 -8.70 11.82
CA ASP A 261 -11.04 -9.17 11.59
C ASP A 261 -10.99 -10.30 10.54
N ARG A 262 -11.96 -11.23 10.53
CA ARG A 262 -12.06 -12.26 9.48
C ARG A 262 -12.31 -11.69 8.09
N GLU A 263 -13.14 -10.67 7.97
CA GLU A 263 -13.33 -9.92 6.72
C GLU A 263 -12.02 -9.27 6.28
N ASN A 264 -11.29 -8.64 7.20
CA ASN A 264 -10.03 -7.95 6.91
C ASN A 264 -8.90 -8.92 6.52
N LEU A 265 -8.81 -10.06 7.21
CA LEU A 265 -7.77 -11.07 7.02
C LEU A 265 -8.09 -12.07 5.91
N PHE A 266 -9.29 -12.05 5.36
CA PHE A 266 -9.78 -13.00 4.36
C PHE A 266 -8.80 -13.22 3.19
N PHE A 267 -8.31 -12.13 2.59
CA PHE A 267 -7.40 -12.21 1.44
C PHE A 267 -6.01 -12.71 1.84
N ILE A 268 -5.59 -12.44 3.08
CA ILE A 268 -4.30 -12.87 3.61
C ILE A 268 -4.34 -14.34 3.99
N ASP A 269 -5.48 -14.84 4.49
CA ASP A 269 -5.72 -16.27 4.68
C ASP A 269 -5.52 -17.01 3.36
N VAL A 270 -6.12 -16.53 2.26
CA VAL A 270 -5.95 -17.17 0.94
C VAL A 270 -4.51 -17.08 0.46
N GLN A 271 -3.88 -15.90 0.45
CA GLN A 271 -2.51 -15.72 -0.04
C GLN A 271 -1.46 -16.47 0.79
N SER A 272 -1.70 -16.63 2.10
CA SER A 272 -0.72 -17.24 3.02
C SER A 272 -0.93 -18.74 3.21
N ARG A 273 -2.17 -19.24 3.12
CA ARG A 273 -2.51 -20.65 3.34
C ARG A 273 -2.86 -21.41 2.07
N GLY A 274 -3.19 -20.70 1.01
CA GLY A 274 -3.43 -21.26 -0.33
C GLY A 274 -4.82 -21.87 -0.55
N TYR A 275 -5.79 -21.50 0.28
CA TYR A 275 -7.18 -21.94 0.15
C TYR A 275 -8.15 -20.94 0.79
N TYR A 276 -9.42 -20.98 0.35
CA TYR A 276 -10.48 -20.19 0.96
C TYR A 276 -10.79 -20.66 2.39
N PRO A 277 -10.78 -19.77 3.39
CA PRO A 277 -11.08 -20.16 4.77
C PRO A 277 -12.52 -20.66 4.90
N SER A 278 -12.79 -21.54 5.88
CA SER A 278 -14.11 -22.19 6.03
C SER A 278 -15.28 -21.24 6.25
N TYR A 279 -15.03 -20.03 6.75
CA TYR A 279 -16.06 -19.00 6.93
C TYR A 279 -16.40 -18.25 5.64
N ALA A 280 -15.61 -18.39 4.56
CA ALA A 280 -15.78 -17.67 3.31
C ALA A 280 -17.16 -17.90 2.69
N GLN A 281 -17.61 -19.15 2.65
CA GLN A 281 -18.92 -19.49 2.07
C GLN A 281 -20.05 -18.74 2.76
N LYS A 282 -20.02 -18.64 4.10
CA LYS A 282 -21.01 -17.89 4.85
C LYS A 282 -21.00 -16.40 4.50
N VAL A 283 -19.80 -15.80 4.35
CA VAL A 283 -19.66 -14.39 3.92
C VAL A 283 -20.27 -14.20 2.53
N PHE A 284 -20.07 -15.14 1.62
CA PHE A 284 -20.64 -15.08 0.27
C PHE A 284 -22.16 -15.24 0.28
N ASP A 285 -22.69 -16.21 1.02
CA ASP A 285 -24.13 -16.44 1.13
C ASP A 285 -24.86 -15.22 1.71
N GLU A 286 -24.31 -14.59 2.76
CA GLU A 286 -24.87 -13.38 3.38
C GLU A 286 -24.89 -12.18 2.43
N LYS A 287 -23.99 -12.15 1.44
CA LYS A 287 -23.85 -11.08 0.44
C LYS A 287 -24.48 -11.40 -0.91
N GLY A 288 -25.08 -12.59 -1.05
CA GLY A 288 -25.60 -13.08 -2.32
C GLY A 288 -24.52 -13.20 -3.40
N VAL A 289 -23.29 -13.58 -3.00
CA VAL A 289 -22.14 -13.78 -3.89
C VAL A 289 -22.05 -15.25 -4.27
N LYS A 290 -21.86 -15.52 -5.55
CA LYS A 290 -21.50 -16.82 -6.10
C LYS A 290 -20.28 -16.64 -6.99
N LEU A 291 -19.12 -17.09 -6.51
CA LEU A 291 -17.89 -17.00 -7.28
C LEU A 291 -17.85 -18.03 -8.40
N GLU A 292 -17.38 -17.59 -9.57
CA GLU A 292 -16.92 -18.46 -10.63
C GLU A 292 -15.44 -18.80 -10.35
N ILE A 293 -15.21 -19.98 -9.80
CA ILE A 293 -13.88 -20.53 -9.49
C ILE A 293 -13.67 -21.74 -10.38
N LEU A 294 -12.59 -21.74 -11.16
CA LEU A 294 -12.21 -22.90 -11.98
C LEU A 294 -11.40 -23.89 -11.14
N GLU A 295 -11.38 -25.16 -11.54
CA GLU A 295 -10.62 -26.21 -10.82
C GLU A 295 -9.12 -25.87 -10.74
N GLU A 296 -8.57 -25.30 -11.82
CA GLU A 296 -7.19 -24.82 -11.88
C GLU A 296 -6.88 -23.68 -10.90
N ASP A 297 -7.89 -22.91 -10.48
CA ASP A 297 -7.69 -21.82 -9.53
C ASP A 297 -7.34 -22.37 -8.15
N TYR A 298 -7.96 -23.48 -7.73
CA TYR A 298 -7.63 -24.12 -6.46
C TYR A 298 -6.18 -24.63 -6.41
N GLU A 299 -5.67 -25.17 -7.52
CA GLU A 299 -4.26 -25.58 -7.60
C GLU A 299 -3.34 -24.37 -7.64
N THR A 300 -3.70 -23.33 -8.40
CA THR A 300 -2.91 -22.10 -8.50
C THR A 300 -2.76 -21.41 -7.15
N LEU A 301 -3.83 -21.32 -6.36
CA LEU A 301 -3.83 -20.67 -5.05
C LEU A 301 -2.86 -21.31 -4.04
N LYS A 302 -2.44 -22.56 -4.24
CA LYS A 302 -1.44 -23.23 -3.37
C LYS A 302 -0.05 -22.60 -3.44
N HIS A 303 0.22 -21.77 -4.46
CA HIS A 303 1.45 -20.98 -4.56
C HIS A 303 1.38 -19.75 -3.64
N THR A 304 1.60 -20.00 -2.34
CA THR A 304 1.47 -18.96 -1.30
C THR A 304 2.67 -18.04 -1.21
N VAL A 305 2.45 -16.83 -0.73
CA VAL A 305 3.50 -15.81 -0.50
C VAL A 305 4.54 -16.24 0.54
N ASP A 306 5.76 -15.73 0.45
CA ASP A 306 6.88 -16.04 1.34
C ASP A 306 6.80 -15.31 2.69
N PHE A 307 6.28 -14.07 2.68
CA PHE A 307 6.14 -13.22 3.85
C PHE A 307 4.84 -12.40 3.82
N ILE A 308 4.47 -11.84 4.97
CA ILE A 308 3.26 -11.01 5.10
C ILE A 308 3.70 -9.57 5.34
N SER A 309 3.50 -8.74 4.33
CA SER A 309 3.64 -7.30 4.50
C SER A 309 2.31 -6.67 4.87
N PHE A 310 2.36 -5.57 5.62
CA PHE A 310 1.17 -4.85 6.03
C PHE A 310 1.44 -3.36 6.24
N SER A 311 0.41 -2.55 6.05
CA SER A 311 0.35 -1.19 6.57
C SER A 311 -0.21 -1.19 7.99
N TYR A 312 0.25 -0.26 8.82
CA TYR A 312 -0.37 0.04 10.10
C TYR A 312 -0.36 1.53 10.34
N TYR A 313 -1.51 2.10 10.64
CA TYR A 313 -1.61 3.50 11.04
C TYR A 313 -2.46 3.71 12.28
N ALA A 314 -3.47 2.85 12.45
CA ALA A 314 -4.49 2.96 13.47
C ALA A 314 -5.10 1.58 13.76
N SER A 315 -5.50 1.33 15.00
CA SER A 315 -6.45 0.25 15.32
C SER A 315 -7.89 0.66 14.98
N ARG A 316 -8.81 -0.31 15.07
CA ARG A 316 -10.24 -0.11 14.84
C ARG A 316 -11.02 -0.62 16.04
N CYS A 317 -12.27 -0.19 16.16
CA CYS A 317 -13.18 -0.68 17.20
C CYS A 317 -14.53 -1.10 16.59
N ALA A 318 -15.11 -2.18 17.09
CA ALA A 318 -16.37 -2.75 16.59
C ALA A 318 -17.35 -3.02 17.73
N SER A 319 -18.64 -2.82 17.45
CA SER A 319 -19.75 -3.20 18.33
C SER A 319 -20.88 -3.80 17.51
N ALA A 320 -21.67 -4.68 18.11
CA ALA A 320 -22.90 -5.19 17.52
C ALA A 320 -23.93 -4.08 17.24
N GLU A 321 -23.82 -2.92 17.90
CA GLU A 321 -24.71 -1.77 17.74
C GLU A 321 -24.21 -0.75 16.69
N MET A 322 -23.19 -1.10 15.88
CA MET A 322 -22.67 -0.24 14.81
C MET A 322 -23.77 0.17 13.82
N ASN A 323 -23.87 1.47 13.56
CA ASN A 323 -24.78 2.07 12.60
C ASN A 323 -24.22 3.40 12.07
N ALA A 324 -24.90 3.99 11.09
CA ALA A 324 -24.43 5.22 10.44
C ALA A 324 -24.21 6.40 11.41
N ASN A 325 -24.84 6.41 12.59
CA ASN A 325 -24.73 7.52 13.55
C ASN A 325 -23.57 7.36 14.55
N ASN A 326 -22.95 6.18 14.66
CA ASN A 326 -21.89 5.92 15.64
C ASN A 326 -20.58 5.38 15.03
N THR A 327 -20.52 5.26 13.71
CA THR A 327 -19.30 4.90 12.98
C THR A 327 -18.59 6.12 12.42
N SER A 328 -17.26 6.15 12.50
CA SER A 328 -16.42 7.17 11.87
C SER A 328 -16.17 6.87 10.39
N GLU A 329 -16.21 7.91 9.56
CA GLU A 329 -15.84 7.88 8.13
C GLU A 329 -14.40 8.38 7.87
N ALA A 330 -13.65 8.74 8.91
CA ALA A 330 -12.27 9.24 8.77
C ALA A 330 -11.30 8.19 8.18
N ASN A 331 -11.65 6.91 8.30
CA ASN A 331 -10.97 5.78 7.67
C ASN A 331 -11.83 5.22 6.54
N VAL A 332 -11.18 4.68 5.51
CA VAL A 332 -11.84 3.96 4.40
C VAL A 332 -12.69 2.77 4.93
N VAL A 333 -12.31 2.23 6.08
CA VAL A 333 -13.00 1.15 6.79
C VAL A 333 -13.78 1.73 7.99
N LYS A 334 -15.10 1.59 7.97
CA LYS A 334 -15.99 2.07 9.04
C LYS A 334 -15.71 1.37 10.37
N SER A 335 -15.58 2.13 11.45
CA SER A 335 -15.33 1.65 12.81
C SER A 335 -15.87 2.62 13.86
N ILE A 336 -16.02 2.17 15.11
CA ILE A 336 -16.41 3.02 16.25
C ILE A 336 -15.18 3.77 16.78
N ARG A 337 -15.38 4.98 17.28
CA ARG A 337 -14.32 5.72 17.99
C ARG A 337 -13.96 5.03 19.30
N ASN A 338 -12.69 4.71 19.49
CA ASN A 338 -12.18 4.27 20.78
C ASN A 338 -12.04 5.48 21.73
N PRO A 339 -12.73 5.52 22.89
CA PRO A 339 -12.68 6.65 23.81
C PRO A 339 -11.34 6.79 24.56
N HIS A 340 -10.48 5.78 24.50
CA HIS A 340 -9.19 5.74 25.20
C HIS A 340 -8.00 6.21 24.36
N LEU A 341 -8.20 6.42 23.06
CA LEU A 341 -7.13 6.74 22.13
C LEU A 341 -7.24 8.19 21.64
N PRO A 342 -6.12 8.94 21.57
CA PRO A 342 -6.09 10.21 20.88
C PRO A 342 -6.24 9.99 19.37
N ALA A 343 -6.61 11.05 18.65
CA ALA A 343 -6.70 11.04 17.20
C ALA A 343 -5.93 12.23 16.61
N SER A 344 -5.37 12.02 15.43
CA SER A 344 -4.76 13.07 14.61
C SER A 344 -5.79 14.07 14.08
N ASP A 345 -5.30 15.16 13.47
CA ASP A 345 -6.13 16.18 12.83
C ASP A 345 -7.03 15.63 11.70
N TRP A 346 -6.64 14.52 11.08
CA TRP A 346 -7.44 13.82 10.07
C TRP A 346 -8.36 12.74 10.66
N GLY A 347 -8.46 12.65 12.00
CA GLY A 347 -9.36 11.72 12.70
C GLY A 347 -8.84 10.29 12.85
N TRP A 348 -7.56 10.04 12.51
CA TRP A 348 -6.95 8.71 12.63
C TRP A 348 -6.46 8.51 14.07
N VAL A 349 -6.87 7.42 14.71
CA VAL A 349 -6.46 7.11 16.09
C VAL A 349 -4.97 6.78 16.15
N ILE A 350 -4.30 7.22 17.21
CA ILE A 350 -2.88 6.91 17.45
C ILE A 350 -2.82 5.81 18.51
N ASP A 351 -2.36 4.63 18.10
CA ASP A 351 -2.33 3.43 18.94
C ASP A 351 -1.06 2.59 18.70
N PRO A 352 0.08 2.96 19.30
CA PRO A 352 1.31 2.19 19.14
C PRO A 352 1.18 0.75 19.67
N LEU A 353 0.43 0.53 20.76
CA LEU A 353 0.20 -0.82 21.28
C LEU A 353 -0.59 -1.67 20.28
N GLY A 354 -1.49 -1.06 19.51
CA GLY A 354 -2.20 -1.73 18.44
C GLY A 354 -1.32 -2.26 17.31
N LEU A 355 -0.15 -1.66 17.08
CA LEU A 355 0.84 -2.22 16.16
C LEU A 355 1.38 -3.55 16.70
N ARG A 356 1.80 -3.58 17.98
CA ARG A 356 2.27 -4.80 18.64
C ARG A 356 1.19 -5.90 18.66
N ILE A 357 -0.07 -5.55 18.93
CA ILE A 357 -1.21 -6.47 18.88
C ILE A 357 -1.38 -7.03 17.46
N THR A 358 -1.31 -6.17 16.45
CA THR A 358 -1.44 -6.58 15.03
C THR A 358 -0.31 -7.52 14.63
N MET A 359 0.93 -7.21 14.99
CA MET A 359 2.09 -8.04 14.70
C MET A 359 1.98 -9.44 15.33
N ASN A 360 1.66 -9.51 16.62
CA ASN A 360 1.46 -10.80 17.30
C ASN A 360 0.29 -11.58 16.67
N THR A 361 -0.84 -10.93 16.40
CA THR A 361 -2.00 -11.58 15.77
C THR A 361 -1.68 -12.17 14.40
N LEU A 362 -0.97 -11.41 13.55
CA LEU A 362 -0.57 -11.87 12.23
C LEU A 362 0.43 -13.03 12.35
N TYR A 363 1.43 -12.90 13.21
CA TYR A 363 2.46 -13.93 13.34
C TYR A 363 1.90 -15.23 13.93
N ASP A 364 1.13 -15.17 15.01
CA ASP A 364 0.48 -16.34 15.61
C ASP A 364 -0.43 -17.07 14.61
N ARG A 365 -1.09 -16.32 13.73
CA ARG A 365 -2.03 -16.86 12.75
C ARG A 365 -1.35 -17.58 11.58
N TYR A 366 -0.21 -17.06 11.11
CA TYR A 366 0.39 -17.46 9.83
C TYR A 366 1.77 -18.06 9.94
N GLN A 367 2.53 -17.73 10.99
CA GLN A 367 3.90 -18.19 11.21
C GLN A 367 4.83 -17.93 10.01
N LYS A 368 4.58 -16.83 9.29
CA LYS A 368 5.43 -16.31 8.21
C LYS A 368 6.12 -15.03 8.67
N PRO A 369 7.33 -14.70 8.16
CA PRO A 369 7.97 -13.42 8.43
C PRO A 369 7.04 -12.24 8.12
N LEU A 370 7.14 -11.18 8.93
CA LEU A 370 6.36 -9.97 8.74
C LEU A 370 7.22 -8.85 8.14
N PHE A 371 6.60 -7.92 7.42
CA PHE A 371 7.25 -6.70 6.95
C PHE A 371 6.30 -5.51 7.14
N LEU A 372 6.66 -4.54 8.01
CA LEU A 372 5.88 -3.31 8.15
C LEU A 372 6.23 -2.34 7.01
N VAL A 373 5.43 -2.39 5.94
CA VAL A 373 5.74 -1.70 4.68
C VAL A 373 5.10 -0.31 4.55
N GLU A 374 4.23 0.05 5.50
CA GLU A 374 3.73 1.40 5.69
C GLU A 374 3.37 1.66 7.15
N ASN A 375 3.86 2.77 7.69
CA ASN A 375 3.35 3.40 8.92
C ASN A 375 3.81 4.85 8.91
N GLY A 376 2.99 5.77 9.42
CA GLY A 376 3.34 7.18 9.40
C GLY A 376 2.24 8.08 9.93
N LEU A 377 2.58 9.35 10.14
CA LEU A 377 1.63 10.37 10.57
C LEU A 377 1.48 11.43 9.49
N GLY A 378 0.27 11.51 8.93
CA GLY A 378 -0.14 12.59 8.05
C GLY A 378 -0.53 13.81 8.86
N ALA A 379 0.23 14.89 8.74
CA ALA A 379 0.00 16.15 9.45
C ALA A 379 0.35 17.34 8.55
N LYS A 380 -0.09 18.55 8.94
CA LYS A 380 0.30 19.78 8.25
C LYS A 380 1.66 20.22 8.73
N ASP A 381 2.61 20.34 7.81
CA ASP A 381 3.89 20.97 8.10
C ASP A 381 3.83 22.47 7.80
N VAL A 382 4.48 23.26 8.66
CA VAL A 382 4.66 24.70 8.47
C VAL A 382 6.17 24.97 8.52
N PRO A 383 6.82 25.30 7.39
CA PRO A 383 8.20 25.74 7.39
C PRO A 383 8.36 27.05 8.16
N ASP A 384 9.47 27.19 8.89
CA ASP A 384 9.83 28.44 9.57
C ASP A 384 10.47 29.47 8.61
N GLU A 385 10.95 30.59 9.15
CA GLU A 385 11.58 31.68 8.37
C GLU A 385 12.83 31.22 7.59
N ASN A 386 13.47 30.11 7.99
CA ASN A 386 14.62 29.52 7.33
C ASN A 386 14.22 28.37 6.37
N GLY A 387 12.93 28.05 6.26
CA GLY A 387 12.41 26.95 5.47
C GLY A 387 12.54 25.59 6.16
N GLU A 388 12.85 25.53 7.46
CA GLU A 388 12.95 24.30 8.22
C GLU A 388 11.58 23.87 8.78
N VAL A 389 11.31 22.57 8.80
CA VAL A 389 10.09 22.01 9.39
C VAL A 389 10.42 21.33 10.71
N GLN A 390 9.85 21.86 11.80
CA GLN A 390 9.95 21.30 13.15
C GLN A 390 8.80 20.32 13.43
N ASP A 391 8.96 19.07 13.02
CA ASP A 391 7.91 18.04 13.05
C ASP A 391 8.05 17.04 14.23
N ASP A 392 8.16 17.58 15.45
CA ASP A 392 8.25 16.77 16.67
C ASP A 392 7.05 15.82 16.85
N TYR A 393 5.86 16.19 16.39
CA TYR A 393 4.68 15.32 16.40
C TYR A 393 4.86 14.06 15.56
N ARG A 394 5.59 14.14 14.44
CA ARG A 394 5.87 13.00 13.56
C ARG A 394 6.95 12.11 14.17
N ILE A 395 7.98 12.73 14.75
CA ILE A 395 9.01 12.02 15.51
C ILE A 395 8.37 11.24 16.68
N ASP A 396 7.50 11.88 17.46
CA ASP A 396 6.86 11.26 18.61
C ASP A 396 5.98 10.07 18.23
N TYR A 397 5.17 10.21 17.17
CA TYR A 397 4.38 9.12 16.62
C TYR A 397 5.27 7.93 16.20
N LEU A 398 6.29 8.18 15.37
CA LEU A 398 7.15 7.12 14.84
C LEU A 398 7.98 6.47 15.96
N ARG A 399 8.49 7.25 16.92
CA ARG A 399 9.19 6.73 18.11
C ARG A 399 8.33 5.70 18.85
N GLN A 400 7.10 6.06 19.21
CA GLN A 400 6.20 5.17 19.95
C GLN A 400 5.90 3.88 19.18
N HIS A 401 5.78 3.95 17.85
CA HIS A 401 5.55 2.75 17.02
C HIS A 401 6.82 1.90 16.86
N VAL A 402 8.01 2.51 16.79
CA VAL A 402 9.29 1.79 16.78
C VAL A 402 9.52 1.07 18.12
N GLU A 403 9.16 1.69 19.25
CA GLU A 403 9.18 1.05 20.56
C GLU A 403 8.22 -0.15 20.62
N ALA A 404 7.00 -0.01 20.10
CA ALA A 404 6.03 -1.11 20.03
C ALA A 404 6.48 -2.25 19.09
N MET A 405 7.19 -1.93 18.00
CA MET A 405 7.83 -2.93 17.13
C MET A 405 8.95 -3.68 17.86
N ALA A 406 9.80 -2.96 18.59
CA ALA A 406 10.88 -3.53 19.39
C ALA A 406 10.34 -4.53 20.43
N ASP A 407 9.24 -4.16 21.08
CA ASP A 407 8.49 -5.03 21.98
C ASP A 407 7.93 -6.28 21.27
N ALA A 408 7.32 -6.13 20.09
CA ALA A 408 6.79 -7.26 19.31
C ALA A 408 7.90 -8.21 18.82
N ILE A 409 9.07 -7.69 18.46
CA ILE A 409 10.25 -8.52 18.14
C ILE A 409 10.70 -9.29 19.39
N THR A 410 10.64 -8.66 20.56
CA THR A 410 10.93 -9.32 21.85
C THR A 410 9.90 -10.41 22.20
N ASP A 411 8.65 -10.25 21.77
CA ASP A 411 7.61 -11.31 21.86
C ASP A 411 7.91 -12.52 20.95
N GLY A 412 8.88 -12.40 20.03
CA GLY A 412 9.30 -13.46 19.12
C GLY A 412 8.83 -13.29 17.68
N VAL A 413 8.26 -12.13 17.32
CA VAL A 413 7.82 -11.86 15.95
C VAL A 413 9.03 -11.59 15.03
N PRO A 414 9.25 -12.40 13.97
CA PRO A 414 10.28 -12.15 12.96
C PRO A 414 9.83 -11.03 12.02
N LEU A 415 10.20 -9.79 12.36
CA LEU A 415 10.00 -8.62 11.52
C LEU A 415 11.24 -8.39 10.63
N MET A 416 11.03 -8.39 9.31
CA MET A 416 12.08 -8.24 8.30
C MET A 416 12.61 -6.80 8.20
N GLY A 417 11.71 -5.83 8.35
CA GLY A 417 12.02 -4.42 8.13
C GLY A 417 10.88 -3.48 8.44
N PHE A 418 11.18 -2.19 8.29
CA PHE A 418 10.24 -1.10 8.51
C PHE A 418 10.47 0.01 7.49
N THR A 419 9.44 0.30 6.70
CA THR A 419 9.45 1.39 5.72
C THR A 419 8.33 2.41 6.00
N PRO A 420 8.62 3.47 6.79
CA PRO A 420 7.71 4.60 6.97
C PRO A 420 7.12 5.10 5.65
N TRP A 421 5.82 5.35 5.66
CA TRP A 421 5.08 5.78 4.48
C TRP A 421 5.38 7.22 4.09
N GLY A 422 5.45 7.47 2.79
CA GLY A 422 5.69 8.79 2.22
C GLY A 422 6.98 9.38 2.77
N CYS A 423 8.07 8.60 2.79
CA CYS A 423 9.36 9.00 3.38
C CYS A 423 9.91 10.31 2.78
N ILE A 424 9.54 10.61 1.55
CA ILE A 424 9.49 11.95 0.98
C ILE A 424 8.03 12.36 0.82
N ASP A 425 7.73 13.62 1.13
CA ASP A 425 6.40 14.18 0.92
C ASP A 425 5.85 13.82 -0.46
N LEU A 426 4.62 13.31 -0.51
CA LEU A 426 3.95 12.86 -1.72
C LEU A 426 2.47 13.23 -1.73
N VAL A 427 1.79 13.05 -2.85
CA VAL A 427 0.34 13.28 -2.96
C VAL A 427 -0.42 12.21 -2.17
N ALA A 428 -1.23 12.61 -1.18
CA ALA A 428 -1.96 11.65 -0.35
C ALA A 428 -3.01 10.84 -1.14
N ALA A 429 -2.96 9.50 -1.08
CA ALA A 429 -3.90 8.63 -1.79
C ALA A 429 -5.38 8.89 -1.41
N SER A 430 -5.66 9.16 -0.13
CA SER A 430 -7.02 9.39 0.36
C SER A 430 -7.65 10.64 -0.26
N THR A 431 -6.99 11.78 -0.12
CA THR A 431 -7.57 13.12 -0.38
C THR A 431 -7.01 13.79 -1.64
N GLY A 432 -5.91 13.30 -2.21
CA GLY A 432 -5.22 13.96 -3.33
C GLY A 432 -4.48 15.22 -2.90
N GLU A 433 -4.31 15.42 -1.59
CA GLU A 433 -3.70 16.62 -1.02
C GLU A 433 -2.19 16.47 -0.86
N MET A 434 -1.50 17.59 -1.01
CA MET A 434 -0.09 17.74 -0.66
C MET A 434 0.08 18.24 0.78
N SER A 435 -0.92 18.96 1.31
CA SER A 435 -0.91 19.51 2.67
C SER A 435 -0.97 18.47 3.78
N LYS A 436 -1.40 17.23 3.48
CA LYS A 436 -1.30 16.09 4.39
C LYS A 436 0.04 15.39 4.18
N ARG A 437 1.06 15.80 4.93
CA ARG A 437 2.45 15.42 4.74
C ARG A 437 2.89 14.31 5.68
N TYR A 438 3.71 13.39 5.18
CA TYR A 438 4.23 12.23 5.92
C TYR A 438 5.76 12.21 6.00
N GLY A 439 6.45 12.92 5.10
CA GLY A 439 7.85 12.63 4.85
C GLY A 439 8.81 13.12 5.90
N PHE A 440 10.01 12.57 5.82
CA PHE A 440 11.22 13.11 6.42
C PHE A 440 11.80 14.25 5.57
N ILE A 441 11.44 14.26 4.28
CA ILE A 441 11.86 15.25 3.30
C ILE A 441 10.63 16.05 2.89
N TYR A 442 10.64 17.35 3.14
CA TYR A 442 9.62 18.29 2.70
C TYR A 442 9.74 18.53 1.19
N VAL A 443 8.60 18.57 0.48
CA VAL A 443 8.55 18.99 -0.92
C VAL A 443 7.75 20.28 -1.02
N ASP A 444 8.37 21.32 -1.59
CA ASP A 444 7.72 22.61 -1.84
C ASP A 444 6.68 22.51 -2.97
N ARG A 445 5.48 22.11 -2.58
CA ARG A 445 4.31 21.94 -3.43
C ARG A 445 3.04 22.12 -2.59
N ASP A 446 2.01 22.76 -3.11
CA ASP A 446 0.69 22.87 -2.48
C ASP A 446 -0.34 21.87 -3.10
N ASN A 447 -1.59 21.92 -2.63
CA ASN A 447 -2.65 21.03 -3.10
C ASN A 447 -3.00 21.22 -4.60
N LEU A 448 -2.69 22.38 -5.19
CA LEU A 448 -2.99 22.72 -6.58
C LEU A 448 -1.74 22.59 -7.47
N GLY A 449 -0.64 22.07 -6.94
CA GLY A 449 0.60 21.84 -7.68
C GLY A 449 1.51 23.06 -7.79
N ASN A 450 1.23 24.16 -7.08
CA ASN A 450 2.13 25.32 -7.05
C ASN A 450 3.29 25.07 -6.09
N GLY A 451 4.49 25.49 -6.48
CA GLY A 451 5.70 25.38 -5.66
C GLY A 451 6.92 25.10 -6.52
N THR A 452 8.11 25.18 -5.93
CA THR A 452 9.39 24.97 -6.64
C THR A 452 9.73 23.49 -6.83
N LEU A 453 9.02 22.59 -6.14
CA LEU A 453 9.35 21.18 -5.98
C LEU A 453 10.70 20.94 -5.29
N ASN A 454 11.29 21.93 -4.65
CA ASN A 454 12.54 21.74 -3.91
C ASN A 454 12.33 20.80 -2.72
N ARG A 455 13.38 20.01 -2.42
CA ARG A 455 13.42 19.08 -1.30
C ARG A 455 14.21 19.69 -0.15
N THR A 456 13.63 19.67 1.06
CA THR A 456 14.30 20.14 2.27
C THR A 456 14.19 19.08 3.38
N PRO A 457 15.29 18.66 4.02
CA PRO A 457 15.23 17.80 5.20
C PRO A 457 14.42 18.43 6.33
N LYS A 458 13.49 17.67 6.91
CA LYS A 458 12.76 18.07 8.13
C LYS A 458 13.56 17.69 9.38
N LYS A 459 13.13 18.12 10.56
CA LYS A 459 13.75 17.67 11.83
C LYS A 459 13.76 16.13 11.94
N SER A 460 12.68 15.48 11.53
CA SER A 460 12.52 14.02 11.52
C SER A 460 13.52 13.29 10.61
N PHE A 461 14.07 13.93 9.58
CA PHE A 461 15.15 13.38 8.74
C PHE A 461 16.38 13.01 9.58
N HIS A 462 16.85 13.97 10.37
CA HIS A 462 18.04 13.78 11.19
C HIS A 462 17.77 12.84 12.37
N TRP A 463 16.54 12.81 12.87
CA TRP A 463 16.11 11.82 13.85
C TRP A 463 16.17 10.41 13.27
N TYR A 464 15.50 10.14 12.15
CA TYR A 464 15.44 8.81 11.57
C TYR A 464 16.82 8.32 11.11
N LYS A 465 17.69 9.23 10.64
CA LYS A 465 19.11 8.93 10.40
C LYS A 465 19.83 8.34 11.63
N ARG A 466 19.57 8.88 12.83
CA ARG A 466 20.13 8.34 14.09
C ARG A 466 19.48 7.02 14.48
N VAL A 467 18.18 6.87 14.26
CA VAL A 467 17.47 5.59 14.49
C VAL A 467 18.12 4.48 13.66
N ILE A 468 18.34 4.71 12.35
CA ILE A 468 18.95 3.71 11.47
C ILE A 468 20.41 3.45 11.85
N ALA A 469 21.21 4.50 12.09
CA ALA A 469 22.63 4.36 12.43
C ALA A 469 22.85 3.59 13.75
N SER A 470 21.93 3.73 14.70
CA SER A 470 21.93 3.02 15.99
C SER A 470 21.19 1.69 15.95
N ASN A 471 20.66 1.29 14.79
CA ASN A 471 19.77 0.13 14.62
C ASN A 471 18.62 0.13 15.66
N GLY A 472 18.01 1.29 15.90
CA GLY A 472 16.86 1.46 16.80
C GLY A 472 17.18 1.63 18.29
N THR A 473 18.45 1.76 18.71
CA THR A 473 18.77 1.99 20.13
C THR A 473 18.74 3.46 20.55
N GLU A 474 18.81 4.40 19.60
CA GLU A 474 18.65 5.85 19.83
C GLU A 474 17.39 6.34 19.13
N LEU A 475 16.35 6.65 19.92
CA LEU A 475 15.05 7.16 19.46
C LEU A 475 14.76 8.58 19.97
#